data_AF-A0A9Q3E4Q2-F1
#
_entry.id   AF-A0A9Q3E4Q2-F1
#
_cell.length_a   1.000
_cell.length_b   1.000
_cell.length_c   1.000
_cell.angle_alpha   90.00
_cell.angle_beta   90.00
_cell.angle_gamma   90.00
#
_symmetry.space_group_name_H-M   'P 1'
#
loop_
_entity.id
_entity.type
_entity.pdbx_description
1 polymer ?
#
loop_
_entity_poly.entity_id
_entity_poly.type
_entity_poly.pdbx_seq_one_letter_code
_entity_poly.pdbx_strand_id
1 'polypeptide(L)'
;MSASVVGPFSIIKLIGRNVVEVRLTEEFSRKHPVFPVSLVRPYFQTGVDKFPSRNKNPTSEAMVEVQNSPGPVKKIIRERNIRLNGKDQTQYFVRFKNQTADRTNGCQKMSYQIATFT
;
A
#
# COMPACT_ATOMS: atom_id res chain seq x y z
N MET A 1 18.60 16.46 -18.54
CA MET A 1 17.68 15.30 -18.50
C MET A 1 18.08 14.42 -17.34
N SER A 2 17.24 14.24 -16.32
CA SER A 2 17.54 13.36 -15.18
C SER A 2 17.33 11.91 -15.59
N ALA A 3 18.38 11.08 -15.48
CA ALA A 3 18.28 9.65 -15.73
C ALA A 3 17.31 8.99 -14.74
N SER A 4 16.39 8.18 -15.26
CA SER A 4 15.47 7.37 -14.44
C SER A 4 16.27 6.25 -13.76
N VAL A 5 16.31 6.26 -12.43
CA VAL A 5 16.95 5.21 -11.63
C VAL A 5 15.90 4.15 -11.33
N VAL A 6 16.22 2.90 -11.65
CA VAL A 6 15.31 1.77 -11.43
C VAL A 6 15.81 0.96 -10.26
N GLY A 7 14.97 0.86 -9.24
CA GLY A 7 15.01 -0.15 -8.18
C GLY A 7 16.25 -0.18 -7.29
N PRO A 8 16.08 -0.50 -5.99
CA PRO A 8 17.16 -1.11 -5.24
C PRO A 8 17.28 -2.59 -5.66
N PHE A 9 18.45 -2.98 -6.18
CA PHE A 9 18.78 -4.38 -6.45
C PHE A 9 19.89 -4.85 -5.51
N SER A 10 19.78 -6.09 -5.03
CA SER A 10 20.79 -6.69 -4.17
C SER A 10 21.99 -7.14 -5.00
N ILE A 11 23.20 -6.74 -4.61
CA ILE A 11 24.44 -7.22 -5.23
C ILE A 11 24.67 -8.67 -4.81
N ILE A 12 24.81 -9.56 -5.78
CA ILE A 12 25.15 -10.97 -5.59
C ILE A 12 26.67 -11.10 -5.44
N LYS A 13 27.42 -10.53 -6.38
CA LYS A 13 28.89 -10.57 -6.38
C LYS A 13 29.51 -9.39 -7.11
N LEU A 14 30.74 -9.05 -6.72
CA LEU A 14 31.62 -8.15 -7.46
C LEU A 14 32.48 -8.99 -8.41
N ILE A 15 32.44 -8.68 -9.72
CA ILE A 15 33.26 -9.33 -10.73
C ILE A 15 34.43 -8.40 -11.04
N GLY A 16 35.63 -8.79 -10.61
CA GLY A 16 36.80 -7.92 -10.70
C GLY A 16 36.62 -6.66 -9.84
N ARG A 17 36.97 -5.48 -10.38
CA ARG A 17 36.88 -4.20 -9.65
C ARG A 17 35.75 -3.28 -10.14
N ASN A 18 35.26 -3.48 -11.36
CA ASN A 18 34.45 -2.50 -12.06
C ASN A 18 33.06 -3.01 -12.45
N VAL A 19 32.72 -4.25 -12.07
CA VAL A 19 31.49 -4.90 -12.51
C VAL A 19 30.80 -5.56 -11.32
N VAL A 20 29.47 -5.45 -11.26
CA VAL A 20 28.64 -6.09 -10.24
C VAL A 20 27.58 -6.95 -10.89
N GLU A 21 27.33 -8.11 -10.30
CA GLU A 21 26.16 -8.92 -10.57
C GLU A 21 25.09 -8.59 -9.54
N VAL A 22 23.86 -8.35 -10.00
CA VAL A 22 22.71 -7.96 -9.18
C VAL A 22 21.57 -8.93 -9.38
N ARG A 23 20.82 -9.16 -8.30
CA ARG A 23 19.60 -9.96 -8.33
C ARG A 23 18.46 -9.13 -8.88
N LEU A 24 18.06 -9.43 -10.12
CA LEU A 24 16.93 -8.80 -10.79
C LEU A 24 15.61 -9.46 -10.38
N THR A 25 14.53 -8.66 -10.35
CA THR A 25 13.16 -9.16 -10.18
C THR A 25 12.64 -9.73 -11.50
N GLU A 26 11.52 -10.47 -11.45
CA GLU A 26 10.94 -11.16 -12.62
C GLU A 26 10.66 -10.22 -13.81
N GLU A 27 10.25 -8.98 -13.51
CA GLU A 27 10.03 -7.91 -14.48
C GLU A 27 11.28 -7.60 -15.34
N PHE A 28 12.48 -7.81 -14.79
CA PHE A 28 13.76 -7.57 -15.44
C PHE A 28 14.51 -8.84 -15.80
N SER A 29 13.86 -10.01 -15.75
CA SER A 29 14.45 -11.32 -16.10
C SER A 29 15.11 -11.37 -17.48
N ARG A 30 14.63 -10.54 -18.42
CA ARG A 30 15.20 -10.42 -19.78
C ARG A 30 16.45 -9.55 -19.87
N LYS A 31 16.80 -8.82 -18.81
CA LYS A 31 17.98 -7.96 -18.76
C LYS A 31 19.16 -8.74 -18.21
N HIS A 32 20.36 -8.41 -18.69
CA HIS A 32 21.58 -9.03 -18.19
C HIS A 32 21.81 -8.62 -16.72
N PRO A 33 22.03 -9.55 -15.78
CA PRO A 33 22.14 -9.24 -14.36
C PRO A 33 23.49 -8.60 -13.98
N VAL A 34 24.34 -8.26 -14.94
CA VAL A 34 25.70 -7.78 -14.71
C VAL A 34 25.85 -6.38 -15.27
N PHE A 35 26.31 -5.45 -14.43
CA PHE A 35 26.40 -4.03 -14.75
C PHE A 35 27.75 -3.44 -14.33
N PRO A 36 28.28 -2.45 -15.06
CA PRO A 36 29.40 -1.63 -14.61
C PRO A 36 29.04 -0.85 -13.33
N VAL A 37 30.00 -0.74 -12.40
CA VAL A 37 29.84 0.02 -11.14
C VAL A 37 29.49 1.49 -11.40
N SER A 38 29.92 2.06 -12.53
CA SER A 38 29.60 3.44 -12.94
C SER A 38 28.11 3.68 -13.20
N LEU A 39 27.33 2.63 -13.49
CA LEU A 39 25.89 2.71 -13.71
C LEU A 39 25.08 2.45 -12.44
N VAL A 40 25.74 2.02 -11.36
CA VAL A 40 25.09 1.67 -10.10
C VAL A 40 25.24 2.82 -9.12
N ARG A 41 24.15 3.14 -8.43
CA ARG A 41 24.16 4.14 -7.35
C ARG A 41 23.92 3.44 -6.02
N PRO A 42 24.65 3.81 -4.94
CA PRO A 42 24.39 3.27 -3.62
C PRO A 42 22.95 3.57 -3.18
N TYR A 43 22.26 2.54 -2.71
CA TYR A 43 20.94 2.71 -2.11
C TYR A 43 21.10 2.95 -0.61
N PHE A 44 20.68 4.13 -0.14
CA PHE A 44 20.64 4.44 1.28
C PHE A 44 19.21 4.27 1.79
N GLN A 45 19.01 3.37 2.75
CA GLN A 45 17.74 3.30 3.46
C GLN A 45 17.46 4.66 4.09
N THR A 46 16.24 5.14 3.82
CA THR A 46 15.74 6.40 4.34
C THR A 46 15.43 6.22 5.83
N GLY A 47 16.45 6.38 6.68
CA GLY A 47 16.29 6.30 8.13
C GLY A 47 15.34 7.37 8.66
N VAL A 48 14.65 7.07 9.76
CA VAL A 48 13.71 7.98 10.45
C VAL A 48 14.41 9.31 10.81
N ASP A 49 15.69 9.24 11.15
CA ASP A 49 16.51 10.42 11.52
C ASP A 49 16.68 11.42 10.37
N LYS A 50 16.71 10.95 9.12
CA LYS A 50 16.93 11.82 7.95
C LYS A 50 15.63 12.46 7.46
N PHE A 51 14.48 11.87 7.80
CA PHE A 51 13.16 12.32 7.34
C PHE A 51 12.14 12.18 8.47
N PRO A 52 12.26 13.02 9.52
CA PRO A 52 11.41 12.93 10.72
C PRO A 52 9.92 13.16 10.42
N SER A 53 9.60 13.88 9.35
CA SER A 53 8.22 14.14 8.90
C SER A 53 7.60 12.98 8.10
N ARG A 54 8.34 11.89 7.82
CA ARG A 54 7.80 10.70 7.15
C ARG A 54 6.99 9.91 8.18
N ASN A 55 5.75 10.37 8.40
CA ASN A 55 4.78 9.63 9.21
C ASN A 55 4.75 8.18 8.71
N LYS A 56 5.13 7.26 9.59
CA LYS A 56 4.83 5.84 9.39
C LYS A 56 3.32 5.76 9.39
N ASN A 57 2.70 5.81 8.22
CA ASN A 57 1.31 5.39 8.13
C ASN A 57 1.32 3.97 8.68
N PRO A 58 0.63 3.69 9.81
CA PRO A 58 0.53 2.33 10.28
C PRO A 58 -0.02 1.54 9.10
N THR A 59 0.65 0.44 8.76
CA THR A 59 0.13 -0.59 7.86
C THR A 59 -1.36 -0.68 8.16
N SER A 60 -2.21 -0.27 7.23
CA SER A 60 -3.65 -0.35 7.45
C SER A 60 -3.93 -1.82 7.70
N GLU A 61 -4.18 -2.18 8.97
CA GLU A 61 -4.63 -3.51 9.34
C GLU A 61 -5.77 -3.85 8.38
N ALA A 62 -5.66 -5.01 7.72
CA ALA A 62 -6.71 -5.48 6.84
C ALA A 62 -8.04 -5.36 7.60
N MET A 63 -9.02 -4.65 7.02
CA MET A 63 -10.31 -4.45 7.66
C MET A 63 -10.86 -5.83 8.03
N VAL A 64 -10.83 -6.15 9.32
CA VAL A 64 -11.51 -7.33 9.85
C VAL A 64 -12.98 -7.14 9.49
N GLU A 65 -13.56 -8.12 8.80
CA GLU A 65 -15.00 -8.19 8.60
C GLU A 65 -15.62 -8.41 9.98
N VAL A 66 -15.91 -7.30 10.65
CA VAL A 66 -16.49 -7.31 11.99
C VAL A 66 -17.91 -7.85 11.84
N GLN A 67 -18.10 -9.13 12.19
CA GLN A 67 -19.40 -9.80 12.36
C GLN A 67 -20.21 -9.23 13.55
N ASN A 68 -20.10 -7.94 13.84
CA ASN A 68 -20.96 -7.30 14.82
C ASN A 68 -22.17 -6.78 14.06
N SER A 69 -23.36 -7.29 14.39
CA SER A 69 -24.63 -6.79 13.88
C SER A 69 -24.66 -5.27 14.06
N PRO A 70 -24.51 -4.49 12.98
CA PRO A 70 -24.39 -3.08 13.14
C PRO A 70 -25.74 -2.53 13.58
N GLY A 71 -25.73 -1.61 14.55
CA GLY A 71 -26.93 -0.95 15.03
C GLY A 71 -27.71 -0.26 13.88
N PRO A 72 -28.89 0.30 14.15
CA PRO A 72 -29.74 0.87 13.10
C PRO A 72 -28.99 1.92 12.24
N VAL A 73 -29.08 1.78 10.92
CA VAL A 73 -28.49 2.72 9.95
C VAL A 73 -29.09 4.11 10.16
N LYS A 74 -28.23 5.13 10.27
CA LYS A 74 -28.64 6.54 10.34
C LYS A 74 -28.74 7.16 8.94
N LYS A 75 -27.74 6.92 8.09
CA LYS A 75 -27.63 7.54 6.76
C LYS A 75 -26.77 6.70 5.82
N ILE A 76 -27.21 6.58 4.57
CA ILE A 76 -26.37 6.09 3.46
C ILE A 76 -25.67 7.31 2.84
N ILE A 77 -24.35 7.23 2.69
CA ILE A 77 -23.51 8.32 2.17
C ILE A 77 -23.18 8.08 0.70
N ARG A 78 -22.89 6.84 0.34
CA ARG A 78 -22.48 6.47 -1.02
C ARG A 78 -22.94 5.07 -1.35
N GLU A 79 -23.21 4.86 -2.63
CA GLU A 79 -23.53 3.57 -3.21
C GLU A 79 -22.50 3.23 -4.30
N ARG A 80 -22.21 1.93 -4.45
CA ARG A 80 -21.34 1.41 -5.50
C ARG A 80 -21.81 0.04 -5.94
N ASN A 81 -21.98 -0.14 -7.24
CA ASN A 81 -22.20 -1.46 -7.84
C ASN A 81 -20.85 -2.10 -8.23
N ILE A 82 -20.68 -3.36 -7.88
CA ILE A 82 -19.50 -4.16 -8.20
C ILE A 82 -19.90 -5.53 -8.72
N ARG A 83 -19.07 -6.10 -9.59
CA ARG A 83 -19.17 -7.49 -10.04
C ARG A 83 -18.17 -8.33 -9.29
N LEU A 84 -18.64 -9.20 -8.41
CA LEU A 84 -17.82 -10.19 -7.70
C LEU A 84 -18.33 -11.58 -8.02
N ASN A 85 -17.44 -12.48 -8.46
CA ASN A 85 -17.75 -13.87 -8.81
C ASN A 85 -18.93 -14.03 -9.80
N GLY A 86 -19.00 -13.13 -10.78
CA GLY A 86 -20.06 -13.15 -11.81
C GLY A 86 -21.45 -12.71 -11.32
N LYS A 87 -21.57 -12.24 -10.09
CA LYS A 87 -22.80 -11.67 -9.53
C LYS A 87 -22.64 -10.16 -9.37
N ASP A 88 -23.69 -9.44 -9.75
CA ASP A 88 -23.80 -8.00 -9.46
C ASP A 88 -24.14 -7.83 -7.98
N GLN A 89 -23.33 -7.06 -7.26
CA GLN A 89 -23.51 -6.76 -5.85
C GLN A 89 -23.45 -5.25 -5.63
N THR A 90 -24.42 -4.72 -4.89
CA THR A 90 -24.45 -3.31 -4.47
C THR A 90 -23.86 -3.17 -3.08
N GLN A 91 -22.85 -2.32 -2.94
CA GLN A 91 -22.24 -1.96 -1.67
C GLN A 91 -22.66 -0.56 -1.26
N TYR A 92 -23.03 -0.42 0.01
CA TYR A 92 -23.41 0.85 0.61
C TYR A 92 -22.38 1.31 1.64
N PHE A 93 -22.01 2.58 1.55
CA PHE A 93 -21.23 3.27 2.54
C PHE A 93 -22.18 3.93 3.54
N VAL A 94 -22.30 3.34 4.73
CA VAL A 94 -23.33 3.69 5.71
C VAL A 94 -22.74 4.30 6.98
N ARG A 95 -23.51 5.20 7.59
CA ARG A 95 -23.28 5.73 8.94
C ARG A 95 -24.33 5.14 9.87
N PHE A 96 -23.90 4.46 10.93
CA PHE A 96 -24.80 3.89 11.94
C PHE A 96 -25.17 4.90 13.03
N LYS A 97 -26.31 4.69 13.70
CA LYS A 97 -26.68 5.45 14.90
C LYS A 97 -25.72 5.08 16.05
N ASN A 98 -25.42 6.06 16.91
CA ASN A 98 -24.63 5.90 18.14
C ASN A 98 -23.16 5.48 17.98
N GLN A 99 -22.60 5.50 16.76
CA GLN A 99 -21.15 5.48 16.57
C GLN A 99 -20.62 6.92 16.47
N THR A 100 -19.87 7.35 17.48
CA THR A 100 -19.07 8.57 17.42
C THR A 100 -17.82 8.30 16.59
N ALA A 101 -17.44 9.23 15.71
CA ALA A 101 -16.17 9.12 14.99
C ALA A 101 -15.03 9.08 16.01
N ASP A 102 -14.15 8.08 15.92
CA ASP A 102 -12.99 7.99 16.79
C ASP A 102 -12.14 9.25 16.61
N ARG A 103 -12.12 10.09 17.65
CA ARG A 103 -11.21 11.24 17.74
C ARG A 103 -9.90 10.75 18.32
N THR A 104 -9.11 10.09 17.49
CA THR A 104 -7.67 9.91 17.76
C THR A 104 -6.90 10.68 16.72
N ASN A 105 -6.47 11.88 17.13
CA ASN A 105 -5.45 12.73 16.52
C ASN A 105 -5.73 13.20 15.07
N GLY A 106 -6.48 14.30 14.93
CA GLY A 106 -6.46 15.17 13.75
C GLY A 106 -7.11 14.64 12.46
N CYS A 107 -7.33 13.34 12.32
CA CYS A 107 -8.06 12.72 11.22
C CYS A 107 -9.31 12.04 11.77
N GLN A 108 -10.50 12.51 11.34
CA GLN A 108 -11.76 11.84 11.65
C GLN A 108 -11.76 10.45 10.99
N LYS A 109 -11.35 9.42 11.73
CA LYS A 109 -11.51 8.04 11.28
C LYS A 109 -12.95 7.66 11.57
N MET A 110 -13.83 7.99 10.64
CA MET A 110 -15.20 7.51 10.68
C MET A 110 -15.18 5.98 10.49
N SER A 111 -15.81 5.25 11.41
CA SER A 111 -16.04 3.83 11.28
C SER A 111 -17.04 3.61 10.14
N TYR A 112 -16.58 3.00 9.06
CA TYR A 112 -17.42 2.65 7.94
C TYR A 112 -17.36 1.15 7.73
N GLN A 113 -18.53 0.52 7.65
CA GLN A 113 -18.64 -0.87 7.28
C GLN A 113 -19.30 -0.98 5.91
N ILE A 114 -18.86 -1.97 5.15
CA ILE A 114 -19.50 -2.36 3.90
C ILE A 114 -20.64 -3.30 4.31
N ALA A 115 -21.87 -2.84 4.14
CA ALA A 115 -23.05 -3.66 4.36
C ALA A 115 -23.54 -4.22 3.02
N THR A 116 -23.75 -5.52 2.98
CA THR A 116 -24.34 -6.23 1.83
C THR A 116 -25.74 -6.68 2.23
N PHE A 117 -26.76 -6.17 1.56
CA PHE A 117 -28.15 -6.59 1.77
C PHE A 117 -28.53 -7.55 0.64
N THR A 118 -28.97 -8.75 1.01
CA THR A 118 -29.56 -9.76 0.10
C THR A 118 -31.04 -9.55 -0.05
#